data_AF-A0A7J4IF06-F1
#
_entry.id   AF-A0A7J4IF06-F1
#
_cell.length_a   1.000
_cell.length_b   1.000
_cell.length_c   1.000
_cell.angle_alpha   90.00
_cell.angle_beta   90.00
_cell.angle_gamma   90.00
#
_symmetry.space_group_name_H-M   'P 1'
#
loop_
_entity.id
_entity.type
_entity.pdbx_description
1 polymer ?
#
loop_
_entity_poly.entity_id
_entity_poly.type
_entity_poly.pdbx_seq_one_letter_code
_entity_poly.pdbx_strand_id
1 'polypeptide(L)'
;DVKKFGLIYAGAQKNLGPAGVTVVIIREDLINRVPENAPTMLKYKTHVEKDSLYNTCPCFSIYLCELVLEHLKALGGVPAMEKQNRKKAKMVYDIIDKSNGFYKGVAKPESRSLMNITFNLASPELEAKCVDEAKKKGLIGLKGHRDVGGMRASVYNAMSLEGT
;
A
#
# COMPACT_ATOMS: atom_id res chain seq x y z
N ASP A 1 -7.54 14.63 5.84
CA ASP A 1 -8.38 14.86 7.02
C ASP A 1 -9.23 13.61 7.26
N VAL A 2 -9.09 12.99 8.44
CA VAL A 2 -9.81 11.77 8.84
C VAL A 2 -11.31 12.06 9.06
N LYS A 3 -11.67 13.29 9.45
CA LYS A 3 -13.06 13.68 9.75
C LYS A 3 -14.01 13.57 8.56
N LYS A 4 -13.47 13.51 7.34
CA LYS A 4 -14.24 13.33 6.09
C LYS A 4 -14.75 11.91 5.90
N PHE A 5 -14.29 10.94 6.70
CA PHE A 5 -14.59 9.53 6.55
C PHE A 5 -15.40 9.00 7.73
N GLY A 6 -16.33 8.09 7.44
CA GLY A 6 -17.02 7.30 8.48
C GLY A 6 -16.16 6.12 8.96
N LEU A 7 -15.47 5.45 8.05
CA LEU A 7 -14.59 4.32 8.35
C LEU A 7 -13.40 4.32 7.39
N ILE A 8 -12.21 4.08 7.91
CA ILE A 8 -10.97 3.85 7.16
C ILE A 8 -10.41 2.51 7.64
N TYR A 9 -9.99 1.63 6.74
CA TYR A 9 -9.33 0.38 7.09
C TYR A 9 -8.09 0.13 6.23
N ALA A 10 -7.10 -0.54 6.81
CA ALA A 10 -5.89 -0.94 6.10
C ALA A 10 -5.31 -2.23 6.68
N GLY A 11 -5.16 -3.25 5.83
CA GLY A 11 -4.32 -4.41 6.14
C GLY A 11 -2.84 -4.00 6.15
N ALA A 12 -2.09 -4.45 7.16
CA ALA A 12 -0.75 -3.93 7.42
C ALA A 12 0.29 -4.26 6.33
N GLN A 13 0.15 -5.41 5.65
CA GLN A 13 1.13 -6.03 4.74
C GLN A 13 1.55 -5.22 3.50
N LYS A 14 1.01 -4.01 3.31
CA LYS A 14 1.35 -3.14 2.19
C LYS A 14 2.29 -2.03 2.62
N ASN A 15 1.83 -1.17 3.52
CA ASN A 15 2.49 0.10 3.80
C ASN A 15 2.68 0.39 5.31
N LEU A 16 2.36 -0.59 6.18
CA LEU A 16 2.31 -0.38 7.63
C LEU A 16 3.02 -1.49 8.44
N GLY A 17 3.31 -2.65 7.86
CA GLY A 17 4.00 -3.72 8.58
C GLY A 17 3.83 -5.08 7.92
N PRO A 18 3.98 -6.19 8.69
CA PRO A 18 3.78 -7.54 8.18
C PRO A 18 2.30 -7.88 8.00
N ALA A 19 2.01 -8.99 7.33
CA ALA A 19 0.66 -9.55 7.31
C ALA A 19 0.22 -10.01 8.71
N GLY A 20 -1.10 -10.06 8.92
CA GLY A 20 -1.70 -10.61 10.15
C GLY A 20 -2.46 -9.61 11.02
N VAL A 21 -2.41 -8.31 10.73
CA VAL A 21 -3.21 -7.29 11.43
C VAL A 21 -3.85 -6.31 10.45
N THR A 22 -5.06 -5.85 10.78
CA THR A 22 -5.79 -4.82 10.05
C THR A 22 -6.11 -3.69 11.00
N VAL A 23 -5.73 -2.46 10.63
CA VAL A 23 -6.10 -1.26 11.37
C VAL A 23 -7.44 -0.76 10.85
N VAL A 24 -8.33 -0.41 11.77
CA VAL A 24 -9.63 0.21 11.47
C VAL A 24 -9.77 1.48 12.29
N ILE A 25 -10.06 2.59 11.62
CA ILE A 25 -10.47 3.86 12.23
C ILE A 25 -11.95 4.03 11.89
N ILE A 26 -12.81 3.97 12.89
CA ILE A 26 -14.27 4.04 12.74
C ILE A 26 -14.82 5.22 13.54
N ARG A 27 -15.76 5.95 12.95
CA ARG A 27 -16.49 7.04 13.61
C ARG A 27 -17.50 6.47 14.61
N GLU A 28 -17.56 7.05 15.79
CA GLU A 28 -18.28 6.46 16.94
C GLU A 28 -19.78 6.22 16.69
N ASP A 29 -20.45 7.12 15.97
CA ASP A 29 -21.87 7.02 15.60
C ASP A 29 -22.19 5.84 14.65
N LEU A 30 -21.17 5.16 14.13
CA LEU A 30 -21.31 3.98 13.28
C LEU A 30 -21.14 2.66 14.04
N ILE A 31 -20.55 2.67 15.24
CA ILE A 31 -20.14 1.46 15.97
C ILE A 31 -21.32 0.52 16.26
N ASN A 32 -22.48 1.09 16.61
CA ASN A 32 -23.68 0.34 16.95
C ASN A 32 -24.54 -0.06 15.73
N ARG A 33 -24.14 0.31 14.50
CA ARG A 33 -24.90 0.01 13.28
C ARG A 33 -24.62 -1.41 12.78
N VAL A 34 -25.01 -2.40 13.56
CA VAL A 34 -24.80 -3.82 13.26
C VAL A 34 -26.05 -4.62 13.62
N PRO A 35 -26.48 -5.60 12.80
CA PRO A 35 -27.60 -6.48 13.14
C PRO A 35 -27.37 -7.21 14.46
N GLU A 36 -28.43 -7.38 15.25
CA GLU A 36 -28.34 -8.04 16.56
C GLU A 36 -27.81 -9.47 16.44
N ASN A 37 -28.21 -10.19 15.39
CA ASN A 37 -27.81 -11.56 15.10
C ASN A 37 -26.41 -11.70 14.49
N ALA A 38 -25.66 -10.61 14.27
CA ALA A 38 -24.29 -10.72 13.78
C ALA A 38 -23.41 -11.46 14.80
N PRO A 39 -22.52 -12.37 14.37
CA PRO A 39 -21.56 -13.02 15.25
C PRO A 39 -20.72 -12.02 16.02
N THR A 40 -20.40 -12.31 17.28
CA THR A 40 -19.69 -11.40 18.21
C THR A 40 -18.38 -10.86 17.62
N MET A 41 -17.60 -11.70 16.93
CA MET A 41 -16.33 -11.32 16.30
C MET A 41 -16.47 -10.36 15.11
N LEU A 42 -17.66 -10.27 14.50
CA LEU A 42 -17.94 -9.41 13.35
C LEU A 42 -18.55 -8.06 13.74
N LYS A 43 -18.77 -7.82 15.04
CA LYS A 43 -19.27 -6.55 15.58
C LYS A 43 -18.10 -5.64 15.96
N TYR A 44 -17.99 -4.47 15.32
CA TYR A 44 -16.97 -3.48 15.72
C TYR A 44 -17.12 -3.06 17.19
N LYS A 45 -18.36 -2.99 17.69
CA LYS A 45 -18.66 -2.73 19.11
C LYS A 45 -17.87 -3.65 20.05
N THR A 46 -17.82 -4.96 19.77
CA THR A 46 -17.06 -5.93 20.56
C THR A 46 -15.58 -5.55 20.65
N HIS A 47 -14.99 -5.17 19.52
CA HIS A 47 -13.57 -4.80 19.46
C HIS A 47 -13.32 -3.47 20.18
N VAL A 48 -14.21 -2.48 20.03
CA VAL A 48 -14.07 -1.18 20.70
C VAL A 48 -14.23 -1.31 22.22
N GLU A 49 -15.25 -2.02 22.71
CA GLU A 49 -15.51 -2.20 24.15
C GLU A 49 -14.44 -3.02 24.88
N LYS A 50 -13.56 -3.68 24.14
CA LYS A 50 -12.48 -4.52 24.68
C LYS A 50 -11.10 -4.05 24.26
N ASP A 51 -10.97 -2.83 23.75
CA ASP A 51 -9.70 -2.26 23.28
C ASP A 51 -8.94 -3.17 22.29
N SER A 52 -9.69 -3.86 21.43
CA SER A 52 -9.22 -4.87 20.47
C SER A 52 -8.59 -6.12 21.09
N LEU A 53 -8.90 -6.41 22.36
CA LEU A 53 -8.40 -7.53 23.16
C LEU A 53 -9.52 -8.50 23.59
N TYR A 54 -10.62 -8.57 22.84
CA TYR A 54 -11.71 -9.51 23.13
C TYR A 54 -11.23 -10.99 23.08
N ASN A 55 -10.31 -11.30 22.17
CA ASN A 55 -9.65 -12.59 22.05
C ASN A 55 -8.13 -12.40 21.83
N THR A 56 -7.39 -13.50 21.69
CA THR A 56 -5.96 -13.47 21.38
C THR A 56 -5.69 -12.64 20.12
N CYS A 57 -5.00 -11.52 20.28
CA CYS A 57 -4.64 -10.62 19.20
C CYS A 57 -3.33 -11.07 18.51
N PRO A 58 -3.06 -10.60 17.27
CA PRO A 58 -1.81 -10.89 16.58
C PRO A 58 -0.65 -10.05 17.14
N CYS A 59 -0.22 -10.36 18.37
CA CYS A 59 0.73 -9.55 19.16
C CYS A 59 1.98 -9.14 18.36
N PHE A 60 2.57 -10.09 17.63
CA PHE A 60 3.78 -9.83 16.85
C PHE A 60 3.55 -8.83 15.71
N SER A 61 2.45 -8.98 14.97
CA SER A 61 2.11 -8.05 13.88
C SER A 61 1.76 -6.65 14.42
N ILE A 62 1.11 -6.57 15.59
CA ILE A 62 0.81 -5.29 16.28
C ILE A 62 2.11 -4.60 16.67
N TYR A 63 3.01 -5.31 17.35
CA TYR A 63 4.31 -4.78 17.77
C TYR A 63 5.15 -4.26 16.60
N LEU A 64 5.22 -5.02 15.50
CA LEU A 64 5.95 -4.54 14.31
C LEU A 64 5.31 -3.30 13.67
N CYS A 65 3.98 -3.17 13.70
CA CYS A 65 3.31 -1.94 13.23
C CYS A 65 3.66 -0.74 14.10
N GLU A 66 3.76 -0.92 15.42
CA GLU A 66 4.20 0.14 16.35
C GLU A 66 5.59 0.63 15.97
N LEU A 67 6.57 -0.27 15.82
CA LEU A 67 7.93 0.10 15.41
C LEU A 67 7.98 0.83 14.06
N VAL A 68 7.17 0.41 13.08
CA VAL A 68 7.07 1.09 11.78
C VAL A 68 6.50 2.50 11.93
N LEU A 69 5.50 2.69 12.80
CA LEU A 69 4.89 3.99 13.07
C LEU A 69 5.86 4.93 13.79
N GLU A 70 6.61 4.43 14.77
CA GLU A 70 7.67 5.18 15.45
C GLU A 70 8.76 5.63 14.47
N HIS A 71 9.22 4.71 13.62
CA HIS A 71 10.19 5.03 12.57
C HIS A 71 9.64 6.09 11.60
N LEU A 72 8.39 5.96 11.15
CA LEU A 72 7.75 6.94 10.28
C LEU A 72 7.67 8.33 10.94
N LYS A 73 7.36 8.39 12.24
CA LYS A 73 7.36 9.65 13.01
C LYS A 73 8.77 10.25 13.08
N ALA A 74 9.79 9.44 13.33
CA ALA A 74 11.19 9.89 13.38
C ALA A 74 11.67 10.46 12.03
N LEU A 75 11.14 9.96 10.90
CA LEU A 75 11.42 10.49 9.56
C LEU A 75 10.67 11.80 9.22
N GLY A 76 9.92 12.39 10.16
CA GLY A 76 9.13 13.61 9.95
C GLY A 76 7.66 13.34 9.61
N GLY A 77 7.19 12.11 9.83
CA GLY A 77 5.80 11.72 9.70
C GLY A 77 5.25 11.74 8.27
N VAL A 78 3.92 11.75 8.16
CA VAL A 78 3.21 11.69 6.88
C VAL A 78 3.62 12.80 5.89
N PRO A 79 3.80 14.08 6.29
CA PRO A 79 4.19 15.14 5.34
C PRO A 79 5.57 14.90 4.71
N ALA A 80 6.55 14.45 5.49
CA ALA A 80 7.88 14.14 4.98
C ALA A 80 7.84 12.92 4.05
N MET A 81 7.11 11.87 4.44
CA MET A 81 6.95 10.66 3.64
C MET A 81 6.19 10.92 2.34
N GLU A 82 5.18 11.79 2.34
CA GLU A 82 4.49 12.23 1.13
C GLU A 82 5.46 12.87 0.13
N LYS A 83 6.32 13.78 0.61
CA LYS A 83 7.34 14.42 -0.24
C LYS A 83 8.28 13.39 -0.87
N GLN A 84 8.71 12.38 -0.10
CA GLN A 84 9.54 11.29 -0.62
C GLN A 84 8.82 10.42 -1.64
N ASN A 85 7.58 10.01 -1.34
CA ASN A 85 6.77 9.18 -2.24
C ASN A 85 6.46 9.91 -3.56
N ARG A 86 6.20 11.22 -3.52
CA ARG A 86 6.05 12.04 -4.73
C ARG A 86 7.33 12.06 -5.58
N LYS A 87 8.52 12.16 -4.96
CA LYS A 87 9.80 12.08 -5.68
C LYS A 87 10.00 10.71 -6.34
N LYS A 88 9.82 9.62 -5.58
CA LYS A 88 9.90 8.25 -6.10
C LYS A 88 8.97 8.03 -7.28
N ALA A 89 7.69 8.38 -7.13
CA ALA A 89 6.73 8.23 -8.21
C ALA A 89 7.10 9.06 -9.44
N LYS A 90 7.58 10.30 -9.23
CA LYS A 90 8.03 11.16 -10.33
C LYS A 90 9.20 10.55 -11.10
N MET A 91 10.19 9.96 -10.43
CA MET A 91 11.35 9.33 -11.09
C MET A 91 10.90 8.27 -12.10
N VAL A 92 9.99 7.38 -11.69
CA VAL A 92 9.46 6.31 -12.55
C VAL A 92 8.55 6.87 -13.64
N TYR A 93 7.63 7.78 -13.31
CA TYR A 93 6.72 8.35 -14.30
C TYR A 93 7.44 9.21 -15.35
N ASP A 94 8.48 9.96 -14.97
CA ASP A 94 9.30 10.72 -15.92
C ASP A 94 9.96 9.79 -16.95
N ILE A 95 10.42 8.62 -16.53
CA ILE A 95 10.98 7.60 -17.44
C ILE A 95 9.89 7.10 -18.39
N ILE A 96 8.72 6.77 -17.86
CA ILE A 96 7.58 6.30 -18.66
C ILE A 96 7.18 7.33 -19.71
N ASP A 97 7.00 8.58 -19.29
CA ASP A 97 6.48 9.66 -20.14
C ASP A 97 7.50 10.09 -21.21
N LYS A 98 8.81 10.01 -20.90
CA LYS A 98 9.90 10.35 -21.83
C LYS A 98 10.34 9.17 -22.70
N SER A 99 9.73 7.99 -22.55
CA SER A 99 10.14 6.77 -23.26
C SER A 99 9.72 6.70 -24.73
N ASN A 100 9.08 7.75 -25.26
CA ASN A 100 8.50 7.79 -26.61
C ASN A 100 7.59 6.58 -26.89
N GLY A 101 6.82 6.16 -25.89
CA GLY A 101 5.86 5.06 -25.99
C GLY A 101 6.45 3.66 -25.81
N PHE A 102 7.74 3.51 -25.48
CA PHE A 102 8.32 2.21 -25.12
C PHE A 102 7.72 1.66 -23.83
N TYR A 103 7.61 2.51 -22.80
CA TYR A 103 6.84 2.24 -21.59
C TYR A 103 5.51 3.00 -21.67
N LYS A 104 4.40 2.30 -21.43
CA LYS A 104 3.06 2.87 -21.53
C LYS A 104 2.36 2.79 -20.18
N GLY A 105 2.21 3.92 -19.49
CA GLY A 105 1.47 3.98 -18.23
C GLY A 105 0.01 3.54 -18.42
N VAL A 106 -0.51 2.70 -17.52
CA VAL A 106 -1.88 2.16 -17.63
C VAL A 106 -2.94 3.19 -17.20
N ALA A 107 -2.63 3.95 -16.15
CA ALA A 107 -3.55 4.97 -15.63
C ALA A 107 -3.40 6.32 -16.35
N LYS A 108 -4.52 7.03 -16.47
CA LYS A 108 -4.52 8.45 -16.89
C LYS A 108 -3.67 9.30 -15.94
N PRO A 109 -2.95 10.34 -16.42
CA PRO A 109 -2.02 11.12 -15.60
C PRO A 109 -2.58 11.63 -14.26
N GLU A 110 -3.82 12.10 -14.26
CA GLU A 110 -4.54 12.63 -13.10
C GLU A 110 -4.93 11.57 -12.06
N SER A 111 -4.93 10.30 -12.45
CA SER A 111 -5.32 9.14 -11.62
C SER A 111 -4.14 8.25 -11.24
N ARG A 112 -2.90 8.72 -11.50
CA ARG A 112 -1.68 7.98 -11.24
C ARG A 112 -1.45 7.76 -9.75
N SER A 113 -1.16 6.52 -9.38
CA SER A 113 -0.85 6.16 -8.00
C SER A 113 0.56 6.62 -7.63
N LEU A 114 0.72 7.15 -6.42
CA LEU A 114 2.05 7.40 -5.84
C LEU A 114 2.68 6.14 -5.21
N MET A 115 1.97 5.01 -5.21
CA MET A 115 2.39 3.78 -4.52
C MET A 115 2.61 2.63 -5.50
N ASN A 116 1.67 2.42 -6.44
CA ASN A 116 1.68 1.29 -7.35
C ASN A 116 1.66 1.78 -8.79
N ILE A 117 2.82 1.84 -9.42
CA ILE A 117 3.01 2.39 -10.75
C ILE A 117 2.91 1.25 -11.76
N THR A 118 1.83 1.24 -12.53
CA THR A 118 1.55 0.21 -13.54
C THR A 118 1.85 0.73 -14.94
N PHE A 119 2.54 -0.09 -15.73
CA PHE A 119 2.93 0.23 -17.10
C PHE A 119 3.09 -1.04 -17.92
N ASN A 120 2.86 -0.93 -19.22
CA ASN A 120 3.01 -2.00 -20.19
C ASN A 120 4.18 -1.71 -21.13
N LEU A 121 4.70 -2.75 -21.77
CA LEU A 121 5.63 -2.61 -22.90
C LEU A 121 4.89 -2.97 -24.20
N ALA A 122 5.64 -3.08 -25.31
CA ALA A 122 5.05 -3.38 -26.62
C ALA A 122 4.39 -4.77 -26.71
N SER A 123 4.85 -5.75 -25.91
CA SER A 123 4.27 -7.10 -25.88
C SER A 123 4.53 -7.83 -24.54
N PRO A 124 3.74 -8.86 -24.20
CA PRO A 124 3.95 -9.68 -23.01
C PRO A 124 5.32 -10.37 -22.96
N GLU A 125 5.88 -10.75 -24.10
CA GLU A 125 7.21 -11.37 -24.19
C GLU A 125 8.29 -10.37 -23.78
N LEU A 126 8.14 -9.11 -24.20
CA LEU A 126 9.07 -8.04 -23.83
C LEU A 126 8.95 -7.68 -22.34
N GLU A 127 7.73 -7.72 -21.79
CA GLU A 127 7.49 -7.55 -20.34
C GLU A 127 8.16 -8.68 -19.55
N ALA A 128 8.00 -9.94 -19.97
CA ALA A 128 8.65 -11.08 -19.34
C ALA A 128 10.17 -10.96 -19.39
N LYS A 129 10.73 -10.61 -20.55
CA LYS A 129 12.17 -10.37 -20.71
C LYS A 129 12.65 -9.23 -19.80
N CYS A 130 11.91 -8.12 -19.72
CA CYS A 130 12.26 -7.00 -18.87
C CYS A 130 12.28 -7.40 -17.39
N VAL A 131 11.26 -8.14 -16.92
CA VAL A 131 11.21 -8.67 -15.55
C VAL A 131 12.40 -9.57 -15.25
N ASP A 132 12.78 -10.46 -16.15
CA ASP A 132 13.89 -11.40 -15.91
C ASP A 132 15.26 -10.71 -15.96
N GLU A 133 15.47 -9.74 -16.85
CA GLU A 133 16.68 -8.91 -16.84
C GLU A 133 16.76 -8.01 -15.59
N ALA A 134 15.62 -7.48 -15.13
CA ALA A 134 15.57 -6.66 -13.91
C ALA A 134 15.93 -7.48 -12.66
N LYS A 135 15.44 -8.73 -12.56
CA LYS A 135 15.81 -9.65 -11.46
C LYS A 135 17.31 -9.92 -11.38
N LYS A 136 17.99 -10.07 -12.52
CA LYS A 136 19.47 -10.25 -12.56
C LYS A 136 20.22 -9.05 -11.98
N LYS A 137 19.58 -7.87 -11.97
CA LYS A 137 20.09 -6.63 -11.36
C LYS A 137 19.58 -6.39 -9.94
N GLY A 138 18.94 -7.39 -9.32
CA GLY A 138 18.39 -7.27 -7.96
C GLY A 138 17.03 -6.56 -7.87
N LEU A 139 16.42 -6.18 -9.00
CA LEU A 139 15.10 -5.56 -9.00
C LEU A 139 14.01 -6.63 -9.00
N ILE A 140 13.39 -6.84 -7.84
CA ILE A 140 12.38 -7.87 -7.61
C ILE A 140 10.96 -7.30 -7.57
N GLY A 141 9.96 -8.15 -7.88
CA GLY A 141 8.54 -7.79 -7.72
C GLY A 141 7.94 -6.92 -8.82
N LEU A 142 8.62 -6.74 -9.97
CA LEU A 142 8.16 -5.91 -11.09
C LEU A 142 7.09 -6.56 -11.98
N LYS A 143 6.84 -7.86 -11.84
CA LYS A 143 5.79 -8.55 -12.61
C LYS A 143 4.42 -8.00 -12.21
N GLY A 144 3.63 -7.59 -13.20
CA GLY A 144 2.27 -7.11 -12.99
C GLY A 144 1.35 -8.18 -12.38
N HIS A 145 0.18 -7.74 -11.92
CA HIS A 145 -0.80 -8.67 -11.37
C HIS A 145 -1.30 -9.63 -12.45
N ARG A 146 -1.47 -10.91 -12.11
CA ARG A 146 -1.83 -11.96 -13.09
C ARG A 146 -3.08 -11.65 -13.92
N ASP A 147 -4.06 -10.96 -13.34
CA ASP A 147 -5.33 -10.66 -13.99
C ASP A 147 -5.24 -9.47 -14.98
N VAL A 148 -4.17 -8.66 -14.90
CA VAL A 148 -3.98 -7.47 -15.74
C VAL A 148 -2.82 -7.65 -16.71
N GLY A 149 -1.80 -8.43 -16.34
CA GLY A 149 -0.54 -8.50 -17.06
C GLY A 149 0.32 -7.26 -16.80
N GLY A 150 1.22 -6.94 -17.73
CA GLY A 150 2.04 -5.74 -17.62
C GLY A 150 3.14 -5.83 -16.57
N MET A 151 3.64 -4.65 -16.21
CA MET A 151 4.61 -4.45 -15.15
C MET A 151 4.05 -3.54 -14.05
N ARG A 152 4.57 -3.71 -12.84
CA ARG A 152 4.19 -2.90 -11.68
C ARG A 152 5.39 -2.63 -10.77
N ALA A 153 5.73 -1.35 -10.57
CA ALA A 153 6.66 -0.92 -9.54
C ALA A 153 5.87 -0.48 -8.29
N SER A 154 6.10 -1.15 -7.16
CA SER A 154 5.46 -0.81 -5.88
C SER A 154 6.45 -0.06 -5.00
N VAL A 155 6.25 1.24 -4.83
CA VAL A 155 7.19 2.19 -4.19
C VAL A 155 6.67 2.66 -2.82
N TYR A 156 6.28 1.70 -1.97
CA TYR A 156 5.79 1.93 -0.60
C TYR A 156 6.74 2.74 0.27
N ASN A 157 6.31 3.17 1.45
CA ASN A 157 7.09 4.01 2.37
C ASN A 157 8.50 3.46 2.65
N ALA A 158 8.62 2.13 2.81
CA ALA A 158 9.90 1.47 3.08
C ALA A 158 10.84 1.39 1.86
N MET A 159 10.34 1.64 0.63
CA MET A 159 11.19 1.71 -0.56
C MET A 159 12.00 3.01 -0.53
N SER A 160 13.32 2.88 -0.60
CA SER A 160 14.23 4.03 -0.62
C SER A 160 14.21 4.76 -1.98
N LEU A 161 14.73 5.99 -2.01
CA LEU A 161 14.93 6.71 -3.28
C LEU A 161 15.98 6.02 -4.18
N GLU A 162 17.02 5.43 -3.59
CA GLU A 162 18.06 4.70 -4.34
C GLU A 162 17.54 3.38 -4.92
N GLY A 163 16.62 2.71 -4.20
CA GLY A 163 15.96 1.50 -4.69
C GLY A 163 14.84 1.76 -5.70
N THR A 164 14.50 3.02 -5.99
CA THR A 164 13.46 3.43 -6.95
C THR A 164 14.08 3.86 -8.26
#